data_AF-A0A538ERL4-F1
#
_entry.id   AF-A0A538ERL4-F1
#
_cell.length_a   1.000
_cell.length_b   1.000
_cell.length_c   1.000
_cell.angle_alpha   90.00
_cell.angle_beta   90.00
_cell.angle_gamma   90.00
#
_symmetry.space_group_name_H-M   'P 1'
#
loop_
_entity.id
_entity.type
_entity.pdbx_description
1 polymer ?
#
loop_
_entity_poly.entity_id
_entity_poly.type
_entity_poly.pdbx_seq_one_letter_code
_entity_poly.pdbx_strand_id
1 'polypeptide(L)'
;LVDPLDTSELAVRGLHGYTHVLVYSRALARPVVSVVGDIFHHLQLYVAARGDDGTDRAHLVTADSECYPLRPAPPAALPESLITSYLMRPVDRFVPLARQERLIQALGEPAADGRNRGRIGVDFGSIGLCHVAAGLTDAMIEFAKGFAIWDLAPGHYILHAAGGVVVDLNGAPLPLDYRLDSVPDIARAMNGRQKFVAASSAALARELLATLDVQPSVPDGNC
;
A
#
# COMPACT_ATOMS: atom_id res chain seq x y z
N LEU A 1 -5.72 -14.72 -5.44
CA LEU A 1 -4.34 -14.35 -5.84
C LEU A 1 -3.40 -14.85 -4.77
N VAL A 2 -2.26 -15.41 -5.17
CA VAL A 2 -1.23 -15.87 -4.24
C VAL A 2 0.10 -15.34 -4.74
N ASP A 3 0.84 -14.68 -3.85
CA ASP A 3 2.27 -14.45 -4.04
C ASP A 3 3.00 -15.29 -2.99
N PRO A 4 3.64 -16.40 -3.38
CA PRO A 4 4.27 -17.29 -2.42
C PRO A 4 5.45 -16.64 -1.71
N LEU A 5 6.12 -15.68 -2.36
CA LEU A 5 7.28 -15.00 -1.81
C LEU A 5 7.45 -13.61 -2.44
N ASP A 6 6.74 -12.61 -1.89
CA ASP A 6 7.02 -11.21 -2.18
C ASP A 6 8.38 -10.82 -1.60
N THR A 7 9.03 -9.85 -2.25
CA THR A 7 10.37 -9.38 -1.95
C THR A 7 11.44 -10.47 -2.01
N SER A 8 11.27 -11.43 -2.93
CA SER A 8 12.19 -12.58 -3.12
C SER A 8 13.68 -12.21 -3.14
N GLU A 9 14.08 -11.06 -3.71
CA GLU A 9 15.46 -10.58 -3.70
C GLU A 9 16.01 -10.30 -2.28
N LEU A 10 15.16 -9.84 -1.37
CA LEU A 10 15.52 -9.65 0.04
C LEU A 10 15.46 -10.95 0.83
N ALA A 11 14.51 -11.82 0.48
CA ALA A 11 14.35 -13.10 1.16
C ALA A 11 15.57 -14.00 0.97
N VAL A 12 16.16 -14.03 -0.23
CA VAL A 12 17.42 -14.77 -0.48
C VAL A 12 18.63 -14.21 0.27
N ARG A 13 18.53 -12.97 0.78
CA ARG A 13 19.55 -12.33 1.63
C ARG A 13 19.24 -12.47 3.13
N GLY A 14 18.13 -13.14 3.50
CA GLY A 14 17.70 -13.32 4.88
C GLY A 14 17.23 -12.04 5.57
N LEU A 15 16.71 -11.07 4.80
CA LEU A 15 16.29 -9.77 5.32
C LEU A 15 14.77 -9.67 5.49
N HIS A 16 14.05 -9.61 4.37
CA HIS A 16 12.60 -9.44 4.34
C HIS A 16 12.01 -10.41 3.32
N GLY A 17 10.89 -11.02 3.65
CA GLY A 17 10.20 -11.99 2.81
C GLY A 17 8.79 -12.17 3.33
N TYR A 18 7.82 -12.14 2.42
CA TYR A 18 6.42 -12.16 2.80
C TYR A 18 5.65 -13.12 1.91
N THR A 19 4.64 -13.75 2.47
CA THR A 19 3.71 -14.62 1.72
C THR A 19 2.33 -14.01 1.76
N HIS A 20 1.70 -13.90 0.60
CA HIS A 20 0.41 -13.25 0.47
C HIS A 20 -0.64 -14.20 -0.10
N VAL A 21 -1.82 -14.19 0.50
CA VAL A 21 -3.00 -14.88 -0.01
C VAL A 21 -4.17 -13.92 -0.01
N LEU A 22 -4.85 -13.80 -1.15
CA LEU A 22 -6.08 -13.03 -1.31
C LEU A 22 -7.16 -13.93 -1.92
N VAL A 23 -8.28 -14.05 -1.24
CA VAL A 23 -9.49 -14.70 -1.73
C VAL A 23 -10.41 -13.63 -2.31
N TYR A 24 -10.72 -13.78 -3.60
CA TYR A 24 -11.56 -12.86 -4.36
C TYR A 24 -12.90 -13.53 -4.69
N SER A 25 -14.00 -12.86 -4.37
CA SER A 25 -15.34 -13.30 -4.77
C SER A 25 -15.73 -12.59 -6.08
N ARG A 26 -15.84 -13.37 -7.16
CA ARG A 26 -16.35 -12.87 -8.45
C ARG A 26 -17.82 -12.47 -8.37
N ALA A 27 -18.62 -13.17 -7.56
CA ALA A 27 -20.03 -12.84 -7.36
C ALA A 27 -20.23 -11.48 -6.67
N LEU A 28 -19.31 -11.10 -5.78
CA LEU A 28 -19.32 -9.79 -5.11
C LEU A 28 -18.45 -8.74 -5.81
N ALA A 29 -17.69 -9.14 -6.84
CA ALA A 29 -16.68 -8.32 -7.50
C ALA A 29 -15.71 -7.64 -6.52
N ARG A 30 -15.20 -8.40 -5.53
CA ARG A 30 -14.25 -7.88 -4.52
C ARG A 30 -13.53 -8.96 -3.71
N PRO A 31 -12.41 -8.62 -3.03
CA PRO A 31 -11.86 -9.42 -1.94
C PRO A 31 -12.84 -9.69 -0.82
N VAL A 32 -12.70 -10.87 -0.22
CA VAL A 32 -13.42 -11.31 0.98
C VAL A 32 -12.49 -11.74 2.11
N VAL A 33 -11.27 -12.18 1.80
CA VAL A 33 -10.22 -12.49 2.78
C VAL A 33 -8.86 -12.14 2.19
N SER A 34 -7.98 -11.54 2.98
CA SER A 34 -6.56 -11.32 2.66
C SER A 34 -5.70 -11.68 3.87
N VAL A 35 -4.55 -12.31 3.62
CA VAL A 35 -3.53 -12.62 4.62
C VAL A 35 -2.17 -12.24 4.04
N VAL A 36 -1.41 -11.44 4.77
CA VAL A 36 -0.02 -11.08 4.49
C VAL A 36 0.82 -11.54 5.67
N GLY A 37 1.66 -12.55 5.47
CA GLY A 37 2.51 -13.11 6.52
C GLY A 37 3.97 -12.73 6.34
N ASP A 38 4.63 -12.38 7.44
CA ASP A 38 6.07 -12.18 7.50
C ASP A 38 6.75 -13.48 7.91
N ILE A 39 7.72 -13.93 7.11
CA ILE A 39 8.39 -15.21 7.35
C ILE A 39 9.64 -15.07 8.24
N PHE A 40 10.05 -13.85 8.61
CA PHE A 40 11.30 -13.57 9.33
C PHE A 40 11.13 -12.80 10.66
N HIS A 41 10.04 -12.06 10.90
CA HIS A 41 9.90 -11.19 12.09
C HIS A 41 8.87 -11.70 13.13
N HIS A 42 8.81 -11.02 14.28
CA HIS A 42 7.92 -11.36 15.41
C HIS A 42 6.42 -11.08 15.15
N LEU A 43 6.11 -10.20 14.21
CA LEU A 43 4.75 -9.98 13.72
C LEU A 43 4.44 -11.05 12.67
N GLN A 44 3.42 -11.86 12.89
CA GLN A 44 3.27 -13.07 12.09
C GLN A 44 2.36 -12.86 10.88
N LEU A 45 1.16 -12.29 11.09
CA LEU A 45 0.15 -12.16 10.03
C LEU A 45 -0.62 -10.85 10.13
N TYR A 46 -0.81 -10.17 9.01
CA TYR A 46 -1.86 -9.18 8.81
C TYR A 46 -3.02 -9.85 8.09
N VAL A 47 -4.22 -9.71 8.64
CA VAL A 47 -5.42 -10.40 8.14
C VAL A 47 -6.53 -9.38 7.94
N ALA A 48 -7.21 -9.46 6.81
CA ALA A 48 -8.50 -8.80 6.63
C ALA A 48 -9.55 -9.78 6.14
N ALA A 49 -10.75 -9.68 6.67
CA ALA A 49 -11.87 -10.52 6.28
C ALA A 49 -13.18 -9.74 6.31
N ARG A 50 -14.08 -10.11 5.40
CA ARG A 50 -15.46 -9.67 5.39
C ARG A 50 -16.26 -10.54 6.35
N GLY A 51 -16.84 -9.93 7.37
CA GLY A 51 -17.75 -10.61 8.29
C GLY A 51 -19.09 -10.94 7.64
N ASP A 52 -19.86 -11.82 8.29
CA ASP A 52 -21.22 -12.18 7.86
C ASP A 52 -22.18 -10.98 7.89
N ASP A 53 -21.87 -9.97 8.72
CA ASP A 53 -22.55 -8.67 8.77
C ASP A 53 -22.23 -7.78 7.55
N GLY A 54 -21.35 -8.22 6.66
CA GLY A 54 -20.88 -7.44 5.52
C GLY A 54 -19.91 -6.31 5.90
N THR A 55 -19.38 -6.30 7.12
CA THR A 55 -18.36 -5.35 7.55
C THR A 55 -16.98 -5.94 7.33
N ASP A 56 -16.09 -5.15 6.73
CA ASP A 56 -14.69 -5.53 6.59
C ASP A 56 -13.92 -5.21 7.87
N ARG A 57 -13.12 -6.15 8.35
CA ARG A 57 -12.33 -6.00 9.58
C ARG A 57 -10.91 -6.46 9.33
N ALA A 58 -9.94 -5.77 9.92
CA ALA A 58 -8.54 -6.11 9.80
C ALA A 58 -7.87 -6.28 11.17
N HIS A 59 -6.96 -7.24 11.27
CA HIS A 59 -6.26 -7.60 12.49
C HIS A 59 -4.79 -7.94 12.22
N LEU A 60 -3.94 -7.68 13.20
CA LEU A 60 -2.60 -8.22 13.32
C LEU A 60 -2.66 -9.44 14.24
N VAL A 61 -2.06 -10.54 13.81
CA VAL A 61 -1.87 -11.75 14.60
C VAL A 61 -0.38 -11.93 14.86
N THR A 62 -0.03 -12.00 16.14
CA THR A 62 1.36 -12.18 16.61
C THR A 62 1.75 -13.65 16.67
N ALA A 63 3.03 -13.94 16.88
CA ALA A 63 3.57 -15.30 16.94
C ALA A 63 2.95 -16.18 18.05
N ASP A 64 2.46 -15.56 19.13
CA ASP A 64 1.73 -16.17 20.24
C ASP A 64 0.21 -16.24 20.02
N SER A 65 -0.25 -15.97 18.79
CA SER A 65 -1.67 -15.99 18.37
C SER A 65 -2.56 -14.93 19.04
N GLU A 66 -1.98 -13.88 19.63
CA GLU A 66 -2.74 -12.72 20.08
C GLU A 66 -3.22 -11.90 18.86
N CYS A 67 -4.43 -11.35 18.97
CA CYS A 67 -5.12 -10.68 17.87
C CYS A 67 -5.41 -9.22 18.22
N TYR A 68 -4.87 -8.30 17.41
CA TYR A 68 -5.01 -6.87 17.62
C TYR A 68 -5.75 -6.23 16.43
N PRO A 69 -6.83 -5.47 16.64
CA PRO A 69 -7.50 -4.78 15.55
C PRO A 69 -6.56 -3.75 14.92
N LEU A 70 -6.46 -3.75 13.60
CA LEU A 70 -5.70 -2.75 12.86
C LEU A 70 -6.48 -1.44 12.80
N ARG A 71 -5.78 -0.33 13.05
CA ARG A 71 -6.27 1.03 12.91
C ARG A 71 -5.10 1.87 12.42
N PRO A 72 -5.21 2.56 11.27
CA PRO A 72 -4.18 3.48 10.82
C PRO A 72 -3.91 4.56 11.87
N ALA A 73 -2.72 5.15 11.79
CA ALA A 73 -2.38 6.29 12.63
C ALA A 73 -3.41 7.42 12.45
N PRO A 74 -3.69 8.21 13.51
CA PRO A 74 -4.50 9.40 13.37
C PRO A 74 -3.97 10.32 12.26
N PRO A 75 -4.85 11.05 11.54
CA PRO A 75 -4.41 11.94 10.48
C PRO A 75 -3.35 12.93 10.97
N ALA A 76 -2.19 12.91 10.32
CA ALA A 76 -1.11 13.86 10.52
C ALA A 76 -0.97 14.75 9.28
N ALA A 77 -0.48 15.97 9.47
CA ALA A 77 -0.06 16.83 8.37
C ALA A 77 1.19 16.25 7.72
N LEU A 78 1.42 16.55 6.43
CA LEU A 78 2.59 16.04 5.72
C LEU A 78 3.93 16.29 6.44
N PRO A 79 4.23 17.48 7.02
CA PRO A 79 5.50 17.74 7.72
C PRO A 79 5.73 16.92 9.00
N GLU A 80 4.72 16.17 9.46
CA GLU A 80 4.78 15.29 10.64
C GLU A 80 4.70 13.81 10.28
N SER A 81 4.58 13.49 8.98
CA SER A 81 4.31 12.14 8.50
C SER A 81 5.58 11.35 8.14
N LEU A 82 5.54 10.04 8.36
CA LEU A 82 6.45 9.06 7.80
C LEU A 82 5.86 8.48 6.50
N ILE A 83 6.49 8.83 5.38
CA ILE A 83 6.10 8.37 4.05
C ILE A 83 7.07 7.30 3.57
N THR A 84 6.57 6.14 3.15
CA THR A 84 7.41 5.08 2.60
C THR A 84 7.21 4.88 1.10
N SER A 85 8.21 4.31 0.44
CA SER A 85 8.18 3.97 -0.98
C SER A 85 9.08 2.77 -1.24
N TYR A 86 8.87 2.07 -2.35
CA TYR A 86 9.79 1.03 -2.80
C TYR A 86 11.00 1.67 -3.51
N LEU A 87 12.18 1.69 -2.85
CA LEU A 87 13.34 2.47 -3.31
C LEU A 87 14.52 1.65 -3.81
N MET A 88 14.43 0.31 -3.78
CA MET A 88 15.58 -0.56 -4.03
C MET A 88 16.12 -0.56 -5.47
N ARG A 89 15.35 -0.08 -6.44
CA ARG A 89 15.74 -0.05 -7.87
C ARG A 89 16.22 1.37 -8.21
N PRO A 90 17.54 1.61 -8.40
CA PRO A 90 18.05 2.97 -8.57
C PRO A 90 17.38 3.75 -9.71
N VAL A 91 17.35 3.17 -10.91
CA VAL A 91 16.81 3.84 -12.11
C VAL A 91 15.28 3.87 -12.09
N ASP A 92 14.64 2.74 -11.77
CA ASP A 92 13.18 2.60 -11.88
C ASP A 92 12.41 3.30 -10.74
N ARG A 93 13.05 3.57 -9.61
CA ARG A 93 12.35 3.98 -8.37
C ARG A 93 13.06 5.05 -7.55
N PHE A 94 14.35 4.86 -7.24
CA PHE A 94 15.07 5.81 -6.39
C PHE A 94 15.26 7.16 -7.07
N VAL A 95 15.76 7.19 -8.31
CA VAL A 95 15.94 8.43 -9.08
C VAL A 95 14.60 9.17 -9.27
N PRO A 96 13.49 8.50 -9.64
CA PRO A 96 12.17 9.14 -9.62
C PRO A 96 11.78 9.79 -8.29
N LEU A 97 12.01 9.13 -7.15
CA LEU A 97 11.76 9.73 -5.83
C LEU A 97 12.69 10.91 -5.55
N ALA A 98 13.99 10.76 -5.83
CA ALA A 98 14.98 11.81 -5.56
C ALA A 98 14.70 13.11 -6.33
N ARG A 99 13.90 13.06 -7.39
CA ARG A 99 13.45 14.21 -8.19
C ARG A 99 12.15 14.85 -7.68
N GLN A 100 11.49 14.29 -6.67
CA GLN A 100 10.27 14.85 -6.08
C GLN A 100 10.63 15.97 -5.09
N GLU A 101 11.19 17.07 -5.60
CA GLU A 101 11.70 18.18 -4.77
C GLU A 101 10.61 18.77 -3.89
N ARG A 102 9.39 18.95 -4.42
CA ARG A 102 8.27 19.51 -3.65
C ARG A 102 7.82 18.63 -2.51
N LEU A 103 7.75 17.31 -2.71
CA LEU A 103 7.47 16.35 -1.63
C LEU A 103 8.56 16.40 -0.55
N ILE A 104 9.83 16.36 -0.96
CA ILE A 104 10.97 16.39 -0.04
C ILE A 104 10.98 17.69 0.76
N GLN A 105 10.70 18.82 0.12
CA GLN A 105 10.60 20.11 0.77
C GLN A 105 9.44 20.14 1.77
N ALA A 106 8.24 19.71 1.37
CA ALA A 106 7.06 19.71 2.24
C ALA A 106 7.26 18.82 3.48
N LEU A 107 7.89 17.66 3.33
CA LEU A 107 8.26 16.80 4.47
C LEU A 107 9.32 17.43 5.38
N GLY A 108 10.17 18.30 4.82
CA GLY A 108 11.20 19.02 5.55
C GLY A 108 10.72 20.28 6.27
N GLU A 109 9.46 20.70 6.07
CA GLU A 109 8.91 21.88 6.74
C GLU A 109 8.79 21.67 8.25
N PRO A 110 8.91 22.73 9.07
CA PRO A 110 8.68 22.64 10.50
C PRO A 110 7.19 22.38 10.80
N ALA A 111 6.92 21.49 11.75
CA ALA A 111 5.60 21.34 12.35
C ALA A 111 5.19 22.60 13.14
N ALA A 112 3.97 22.62 13.68
CA ALA A 112 3.44 23.76 14.44
C ALA A 112 4.30 24.18 15.64
N ASP A 113 5.09 23.26 16.21
CA ASP A 113 6.03 23.52 17.31
C ASP A 113 7.46 23.86 16.85
N GLY A 114 7.67 24.05 15.54
CA GLY A 114 8.94 24.42 14.93
C GLY A 114 9.92 23.27 14.71
N ARG A 115 9.51 22.00 14.91
CA ARG A 115 10.38 20.83 14.72
C ARG A 115 10.14 20.14 13.38
N ASN A 116 11.20 19.67 12.74
CA ASN A 116 11.12 18.94 11.47
C ASN A 116 10.96 17.44 11.74
N ARG A 117 9.72 16.94 11.66
CA ARG A 117 9.37 15.55 12.00
C ARG A 117 9.19 14.65 10.79
N GLY A 118 8.91 15.19 9.61
CA GLY A 118 8.66 14.41 8.40
C GLY A 118 9.82 13.49 8.05
N ARG A 119 9.50 12.31 7.54
CA ARG A 119 10.47 11.26 7.19
C ARG A 119 10.11 10.62 5.86
N ILE A 120 11.14 10.19 5.13
CA ILE A 120 11.01 9.30 3.99
C ILE A 120 11.69 7.98 4.35
N GLY A 121 10.95 6.88 4.25
CA GLY A 121 11.43 5.53 4.50
C GLY A 121 11.38 4.64 3.26
N VAL A 122 11.94 3.45 3.40
CA VAL A 122 11.79 2.37 2.42
C VAL A 122 10.78 1.36 2.94
N ASP A 123 9.93 0.88 2.04
CA ASP A 123 9.02 -0.23 2.30
C ASP A 123 8.80 -1.03 1.00
N PHE A 124 8.03 -2.10 1.09
CA PHE A 124 7.94 -3.10 0.02
C PHE A 124 6.49 -3.51 -0.26
N GLY A 125 6.30 -4.29 -1.33
CA GLY A 125 5.03 -4.71 -1.95
C GLY A 125 3.75 -4.55 -1.11
N SER A 126 3.11 -5.65 -0.72
CA SER A 126 1.84 -5.53 0.03
C SER A 126 2.07 -5.19 1.50
N ILE A 127 3.24 -5.51 2.04
CA ILE A 127 3.55 -5.28 3.44
C ILE A 127 3.52 -3.79 3.79
N GLY A 128 3.94 -2.90 2.89
CA GLY A 128 3.94 -1.48 3.21
C GLY A 128 2.54 -0.90 3.40
N LEU A 129 1.54 -1.43 2.69
CA LEU A 129 0.14 -1.07 2.95
C LEU A 129 -0.36 -1.64 4.29
N CYS A 130 0.18 -2.78 4.73
CA CYS A 130 -0.11 -3.35 6.05
C CYS A 130 0.51 -2.53 7.18
N HIS A 131 1.72 -1.98 6.97
CA HIS A 131 2.35 -1.05 7.91
C HIS A 131 1.52 0.23 8.07
N VAL A 132 0.95 0.76 6.98
CA VAL A 132 0.00 1.88 7.06
C VAL A 132 -1.26 1.47 7.84
N ALA A 133 -1.80 0.28 7.57
CA ALA A 133 -2.99 -0.25 8.25
C ALA A 133 -2.77 -0.41 9.77
N ALA A 134 -1.54 -0.72 10.17
CA ALA A 134 -1.12 -0.86 11.56
C ALA A 134 -0.67 0.45 12.22
N GLY A 135 -0.67 1.57 11.48
CA GLY A 135 -0.20 2.86 11.99
C GLY A 135 1.31 2.91 12.28
N LEU A 136 2.10 2.03 11.66
CA LEU A 136 3.56 2.03 11.75
C LEU A 136 4.17 3.07 10.79
N THR A 137 3.47 3.36 9.71
CA THR A 137 3.77 4.41 8.72
C THR A 137 2.48 5.18 8.41
N ASP A 138 2.60 6.42 7.95
CA ASP A 138 1.43 7.26 7.67
C ASP A 138 0.92 7.07 6.23
N ALA A 139 1.84 6.80 5.31
CA ALA A 139 1.51 6.48 3.93
C ALA A 139 2.61 5.68 3.23
N MET A 140 2.21 4.98 2.18
CA MET A 140 3.08 4.36 1.18
C MET A 140 2.72 4.91 -0.20
N ILE A 141 3.73 5.33 -0.96
CA ILE A 141 3.55 5.86 -2.32
C ILE A 141 4.25 4.99 -3.35
N GLU A 142 3.63 4.86 -4.52
CA GLU A 142 4.25 4.31 -5.70
C GLU A 142 3.76 5.03 -6.95
N PHE A 143 4.59 5.87 -7.56
CA PHE A 143 4.21 6.72 -8.68
C PHE A 143 5.12 6.54 -9.92
N ALA A 144 6.15 5.69 -9.83
CA ALA A 144 7.17 5.56 -10.85
C ALA A 144 6.84 4.43 -11.84
N LYS A 145 6.99 3.17 -11.42
CA LYS A 145 6.78 1.98 -12.27
C LYS A 145 5.50 1.22 -11.95
N GLY A 146 4.89 1.45 -10.80
CA GLY A 146 3.65 0.78 -10.37
C GLY A 146 3.87 -0.63 -9.81
N PHE A 147 2.90 -1.11 -9.05
CA PHE A 147 2.88 -2.46 -8.48
C PHE A 147 2.07 -3.41 -9.33
N ALA A 148 2.50 -4.67 -9.41
CA ALA A 148 1.64 -5.69 -9.96
C ALA A 148 0.42 -5.88 -9.04
N ILE A 149 -0.66 -6.44 -9.58
CA ILE A 149 -1.86 -6.68 -8.79
C ILE A 149 -1.61 -7.57 -7.56
N TRP A 150 -0.70 -8.55 -7.63
CA TRP A 150 -0.36 -9.40 -6.48
C TRP A 150 0.51 -8.68 -5.43
N ASP A 151 1.26 -7.65 -5.82
CA ASP A 151 2.02 -6.80 -4.91
C ASP A 151 1.11 -5.77 -4.21
N LEU A 152 -0.03 -5.40 -4.80
CA LEU A 152 -0.92 -4.35 -4.29
C LEU A 152 -2.18 -4.91 -3.61
N ALA A 153 -2.89 -5.82 -4.25
CA ALA A 153 -4.26 -6.20 -3.89
C ALA A 153 -4.41 -6.78 -2.48
N PRO A 154 -3.50 -7.63 -1.98
CA PRO A 154 -3.57 -8.13 -0.60
C PRO A 154 -3.49 -7.02 0.44
N GLY A 155 -2.48 -6.15 0.34
CA GLY A 155 -2.28 -5.01 1.23
C GLY A 155 -3.37 -3.95 1.09
N HIS A 156 -3.88 -3.73 -0.13
CA HIS A 156 -4.96 -2.78 -0.39
C HIS A 156 -6.24 -3.17 0.35
N TYR A 157 -6.64 -4.45 0.30
CA TYR A 157 -7.82 -4.89 1.05
C TYR A 157 -7.63 -4.78 2.56
N ILE A 158 -6.43 -5.09 3.06
CA ILE A 158 -6.10 -4.95 4.49
C ILE A 158 -6.21 -3.49 4.94
N LEU A 159 -5.61 -2.56 4.20
CA LEU A 159 -5.68 -1.15 4.49
C LEU A 159 -7.11 -0.60 4.43
N HIS A 160 -7.88 -1.01 3.41
CA HIS A 160 -9.30 -0.66 3.30
C HIS A 160 -10.10 -1.12 4.53
N ALA A 161 -9.93 -2.38 4.93
CA ALA A 161 -10.63 -2.97 6.07
C ALA A 161 -10.19 -2.36 7.42
N ALA A 162 -8.99 -1.77 7.49
CA ALA A 162 -8.52 -1.00 8.65
C ALA A 162 -9.04 0.46 8.65
N GLY A 163 -9.64 0.93 7.56
CA GLY A 163 -10.18 2.29 7.41
C GLY A 163 -9.24 3.30 6.74
N GLY A 164 -8.11 2.84 6.18
CA GLY A 164 -7.25 3.68 5.35
C GLY A 164 -7.77 3.80 3.91
N VAL A 165 -7.01 4.52 3.08
CA VAL A 165 -7.40 4.79 1.69
C VAL A 165 -6.28 4.46 0.72
N VAL A 166 -6.64 4.02 -0.48
CA VAL A 166 -5.72 3.92 -1.61
C VAL A 166 -6.34 4.66 -2.79
N VAL A 167 -5.59 5.60 -3.36
CA VAL A 167 -6.02 6.42 -4.49
C VAL A 167 -5.04 6.31 -5.65
N ASP A 168 -5.50 6.52 -6.88
CA ASP A 168 -4.64 6.69 -8.04
C ASP A 168 -3.94 8.07 -8.03
N LEU A 169 -3.12 8.35 -9.05
CA LEU A 169 -2.42 9.63 -9.17
C LEU A 169 -3.33 10.81 -9.58
N ASN A 170 -4.60 10.55 -9.91
CA ASN A 170 -5.61 11.57 -10.13
C ASN A 170 -6.42 11.86 -8.84
N GLY A 171 -6.17 11.12 -7.77
CA GLY A 171 -6.92 11.20 -6.51
C GLY A 171 -8.23 10.41 -6.48
N ALA A 172 -8.50 9.60 -7.50
CA ALA A 172 -9.66 8.71 -7.49
C ALA A 172 -9.38 7.49 -6.58
N PRO A 173 -10.29 7.12 -5.66
CA PRO A 173 -10.16 5.89 -4.89
C PRO A 173 -10.05 4.67 -5.80
N LEU A 174 -9.08 3.80 -5.51
CA LEU A 174 -8.97 2.52 -6.22
C LEU A 174 -10.11 1.61 -5.77
N PRO A 175 -10.88 1.01 -6.70
CA PRO A 175 -11.93 0.08 -6.33
C PRO A 175 -11.34 -1.24 -5.81
N LEU A 176 -12.11 -1.93 -4.97
CA LEU A 176 -11.84 -3.32 -4.59
C LEU A 176 -12.21 -4.32 -5.69
N ASP A 177 -12.96 -3.89 -6.71
CA ASP A 177 -13.21 -4.69 -7.91
C ASP A 177 -11.96 -4.67 -8.79
N TYR A 178 -11.24 -5.79 -8.78
CA TYR A 178 -10.04 -5.98 -9.58
C TYR A 178 -10.31 -6.59 -10.96
N ARG A 179 -11.59 -6.72 -11.33
CA ARG A 179 -12.04 -7.26 -12.61
C ARG A 179 -11.45 -8.64 -12.90
N LEU A 180 -11.62 -9.58 -11.99
CA LEU A 180 -11.13 -10.96 -12.16
C LEU A 180 -12.22 -11.90 -12.71
N ASP A 181 -13.07 -11.36 -13.59
CA ASP A 181 -14.35 -11.97 -14.01
C ASP A 181 -14.26 -12.76 -15.30
N SER A 182 -13.17 -12.68 -16.04
CA SER A 182 -12.96 -13.42 -17.28
C SER A 182 -11.47 -13.65 -17.50
N VAL A 183 -11.11 -14.63 -18.34
CA VAL A 183 -9.69 -14.85 -18.70
C VAL A 183 -9.05 -13.58 -19.31
N PRO A 184 -9.71 -12.84 -20.23
CA PRO A 184 -9.19 -11.56 -20.71
C PRO A 184 -9.00 -10.51 -19.62
N ASP A 185 -9.95 -10.37 -18.70
CA ASP A 185 -9.83 -9.38 -17.62
C ASP A 185 -8.72 -9.77 -16.63
N ILE A 186 -8.61 -11.06 -16.29
CA ILE A 186 -7.49 -11.59 -15.49
C ILE A 186 -6.16 -11.28 -16.17
N ALA A 187 -6.02 -11.56 -17.46
CA ALA A 187 -4.79 -11.28 -18.20
C ALA A 187 -4.45 -9.77 -18.19
N ARG A 188 -5.45 -8.90 -18.37
CA ARG A 188 -5.27 -7.45 -18.27
C ARG A 188 -4.79 -7.04 -16.87
N ALA A 189 -5.41 -7.58 -15.83
CA ALA A 189 -5.06 -7.31 -14.45
C ALA A 189 -3.65 -7.79 -14.08
N MET A 190 -3.23 -8.97 -14.57
CA MET A 190 -1.88 -9.51 -14.30
C MET A 190 -0.76 -8.73 -15.02
N ASN A 191 -1.04 -8.19 -16.21
CA ASN A 191 -0.07 -7.43 -17.00
C ASN A 191 0.03 -5.96 -16.58
N GLY A 192 -1.03 -5.43 -15.94
CA GLY A 192 -1.07 -4.05 -15.47
C GLY A 192 -0.05 -3.74 -14.37
N ARG A 193 0.27 -2.45 -14.24
CA ARG A 193 1.02 -1.91 -13.11
C ARG A 193 0.29 -0.70 -12.55
N GLN A 194 -0.06 -0.75 -11.28
CA GLN A 194 -0.84 0.29 -10.62
C GLN A 194 0.07 1.25 -9.86
N LYS A 195 -0.06 2.54 -10.16
CA LYS A 195 0.53 3.63 -9.39
C LYS A 195 -0.50 4.15 -8.38
N PHE A 196 -0.08 4.49 -7.18
CA PHE A 196 -1.01 4.83 -6.11
C PHE A 196 -0.37 5.67 -5.01
N VAL A 197 -1.24 6.26 -4.20
CA VAL A 197 -0.96 6.74 -2.84
C VAL A 197 -1.85 5.94 -1.88
N ALA A 198 -1.24 5.20 -0.96
CA ALA A 198 -1.91 4.49 0.11
C ALA A 198 -1.65 5.26 1.42
N ALA A 199 -2.68 5.72 2.11
CA ALA A 199 -2.52 6.60 3.26
C ALA A 199 -3.48 6.24 4.40
N SER A 200 -3.09 6.64 5.61
CA SER A 200 -3.92 6.54 6.81
C SER A 200 -5.21 7.34 6.71
N SER A 201 -5.24 8.39 5.86
CA SER A 201 -6.41 9.24 5.66
C SER A 201 -6.50 9.84 4.25
N ALA A 202 -7.72 10.19 3.83
CA ALA A 202 -7.96 10.91 2.59
C ALA A 202 -7.36 12.33 2.57
N ALA A 203 -7.16 12.96 3.73
CA ALA A 203 -6.51 14.26 3.82
C ALA A 203 -5.03 14.16 3.46
N LEU A 204 -4.31 13.23 4.08
CA LEU A 204 -2.90 12.99 3.79
C LEU A 204 -2.70 12.54 2.33
N ALA A 205 -3.57 11.69 1.80
CA ALA A 205 -3.52 11.29 0.39
C ALA A 205 -3.60 12.50 -0.57
N ARG A 206 -4.46 13.48 -0.27
CA ARG A 206 -4.57 14.72 -1.07
C ARG A 206 -3.33 15.60 -0.94
N GLU A 207 -2.78 15.76 0.25
CA GLU A 207 -1.53 16.52 0.46
C GLU A 207 -0.36 15.90 -0.30
N LEU A 208 -0.25 14.58 -0.29
CA LEU A 208 0.76 13.84 -1.06
C LEU A 208 0.57 14.07 -2.57
N LEU A 209 -0.63 13.91 -3.09
CA LEU A 209 -0.89 14.15 -4.52
C LEU A 209 -0.60 15.59 -4.95
N ALA A 210 -0.88 16.57 -4.09
CA ALA A 210 -0.58 17.97 -4.38
C ALA A 210 0.92 18.29 -4.43
N THR A 211 1.76 17.47 -3.79
CA THR A 211 3.21 17.66 -3.68
C THR A 211 4.03 16.77 -4.60
N LEU A 212 3.41 15.76 -5.23
CA LEU A 212 4.07 14.93 -6.24
C LEU A 212 4.17 15.67 -7.59
N ASP A 213 5.38 15.69 -8.13
CA ASP A 213 5.72 16.18 -9.47
C ASP A 213 5.58 15.06 -10.49
N VAL A 214 4.34 14.59 -10.65
CA VAL A 214 3.97 13.53 -11.59
C VAL A 214 2.92 14.05 -12.57
N GLN A 215 3.07 13.67 -13.84
CA GLN A 215 2.01 13.94 -14.81
C GLN A 215 0.80 13.04 -14.48
N PRO A 216 -0.44 13.54 -14.61
CA PRO A 216 -1.63 12.72 -14.49
C PRO A 216 -1.50 11.50 -15.39
N SER A 217 -1.88 10.30 -14.90
CA SER A 217 -1.86 9.12 -15.75
C SER A 217 -2.87 9.32 -16.88
N VAL A 218 -2.38 9.41 -18.11
CA VAL A 218 -3.23 9.24 -19.30
C VAL A 218 -3.77 7.81 -19.21
N PRO A 219 -5.11 7.60 -19.16
CA PRO A 219 -5.64 6.25 -19.19
C PRO A 219 -5.15 5.60 -20.48
N ASP A 220 -4.51 4.43 -20.38
CA ASP A 220 -4.06 3.67 -21.53
C ASP A 220 -5.24 3.51 -22.50
N GLY A 221 -5.15 4.22 -23.62
CA GLY A 221 -6.15 4.14 -24.68
C GLY A 221 -6.13 2.72 -25.22
N ASN A 222 -7.24 2.01 -25.06
CA ASN A 222 -7.46 0.70 -25.67
C ASN A 222 -7.16 0.78 -27.18
N CYS A 223 -6.16 0.00 -27.63
CA CYS A 223 -6.08 -0.55 -28.98
C CYS A 223 -6.40 -2.04 -28.89
#